data_AF-A0A9X8HFU8-F1
#
_entry.id   AF-A0A9X8HFU8-F1
#
_cell.length_a   1.000
_cell.length_b   1.000
_cell.length_c   1.000
_cell.angle_alpha   90.00
_cell.angle_beta   90.00
_cell.angle_gamma   90.00
#
_symmetry.space_group_name_H-M   'P 1'
#
loop_
_entity.id
_entity.type
_entity.pdbx_description
1 polymer ?
#
loop_
_entity_poly.entity_id
_entity_poly.type
_entity_poly.pdbx_seq_one_letter_code
_entity_poly.pdbx_strand_id
1 'polypeptide(L)'
;MQKALVAMAKDGHCKEFLRVFAAECLSEKDEDHSLEWKEGLDAMSTAQWQHLCEYMRLPLVDLHITACLTCLCWSLRDSLPTSVVFALSDVIVHLHGHLLQATPDAQDAIAQCCEAFWISHASGAEAVIPQLIPYLVVQALDGETVSAVKRLRDVQDALSLLDFEDTSSRYVLLYPFVLSHAFFEAKQVCDPMLYRLVEPMLWRGLSATNDQVRKQAAIVLFQGFPYQKFHLDGNKSASKEDTDALLQKQVDGMLLLVQDTSPATRVVAVHGLAK
;
A
#
# COMPACT_ATOMS: atom_id res chain seq x y z
N MET A 1 -26.27 5.07 -17.33
CA MET A 1 -25.61 3.96 -18.04
C MET A 1 -25.98 3.79 -19.52
N GLN A 2 -27.26 3.74 -19.92
CA GLN A 2 -27.64 3.37 -21.30
C GLN A 2 -27.08 4.28 -22.41
N LYS A 3 -26.85 5.58 -22.13
CA LYS A 3 -26.15 6.51 -23.03
C LYS A 3 -24.67 6.13 -23.23
N ALA A 4 -24.00 5.67 -22.18
CA ALA A 4 -22.60 5.23 -22.22
C ALA A 4 -22.44 3.95 -23.06
N LEU A 5 -23.34 2.98 -22.89
CA LEU A 5 -23.37 1.76 -23.71
C LEU A 5 -23.61 2.05 -25.19
N VAL A 6 -24.50 2.99 -25.50
CA VAL A 6 -24.74 3.43 -26.89
C VAL A 6 -23.49 4.13 -27.48
N ALA A 7 -22.78 4.94 -26.69
CA ALA A 7 -21.52 5.56 -27.12
C ALA A 7 -20.41 4.53 -27.39
N MET A 8 -20.32 3.50 -26.54
CA MET A 8 -19.40 2.37 -26.74
C MET A 8 -19.77 1.50 -27.94
N ALA A 9 -21.06 1.36 -28.25
CA ALA A 9 -21.54 0.56 -29.38
C ALA A 9 -21.42 1.27 -30.72
N LYS A 10 -21.51 2.60 -30.76
CA LYS A 10 -21.55 3.34 -32.03
C LYS A 10 -20.18 3.62 -32.64
N ASP A 11 -19.10 3.71 -31.87
CA ASP A 11 -17.80 4.16 -32.39
C ASP A 11 -16.60 3.90 -31.43
N GLY A 12 -16.79 3.20 -30.30
CA GLY A 12 -15.70 3.03 -29.31
C GLY A 12 -15.26 4.33 -28.63
N HIS A 13 -16.18 5.30 -28.45
CA HIS A 13 -15.91 6.57 -27.78
C HIS A 13 -15.70 6.40 -26.27
N CYS A 14 -14.58 5.79 -25.87
CA CYS A 14 -14.20 5.62 -24.47
C CYS A 14 -14.12 6.94 -23.71
N LYS A 15 -13.83 8.05 -24.41
CA LYS A 15 -13.87 9.40 -23.84
C LYS A 15 -15.28 9.79 -23.34
N GLU A 16 -16.30 9.59 -24.16
CA GLU A 16 -17.68 9.92 -23.75
C GLU A 16 -18.19 8.91 -22.72
N PHE A 17 -17.78 7.64 -22.82
CA PHE A 17 -18.06 6.63 -21.80
C PHE A 17 -17.57 7.06 -20.41
N LEU A 18 -16.30 7.45 -20.29
CA LEU A 18 -15.73 7.94 -19.04
C LEU A 18 -16.38 9.25 -18.57
N ARG A 19 -16.75 10.14 -19.50
CA ARG A 19 -17.46 11.39 -19.17
C ARG A 19 -18.83 11.12 -18.56
N VAL A 20 -19.58 10.16 -19.11
CA VAL A 20 -20.88 9.75 -18.60
C VAL A 20 -20.72 9.02 -17.27
N PHE A 21 -19.70 8.15 -17.12
CA PHE A 21 -19.37 7.51 -15.85
C PHE A 21 -19.08 8.54 -14.75
N ALA A 22 -18.22 9.52 -15.00
CA ALA A 22 -17.91 10.56 -14.04
C ALA A 22 -19.15 11.40 -13.66
N ALA A 23 -20.01 11.71 -14.63
CA ALA A 23 -21.22 12.49 -14.40
C ALA A 23 -22.30 11.73 -13.59
N GLU A 24 -22.35 10.41 -13.69
CA GLU A 24 -23.36 9.58 -13.01
C GLU A 24 -22.84 9.03 -11.67
N CYS A 25 -21.60 8.54 -11.61
CA CYS A 25 -21.07 7.82 -10.44
C CYS A 25 -20.17 8.67 -9.53
N LEU A 26 -19.61 9.79 -10.02
CA LEU A 26 -18.70 10.64 -9.24
C LEU A 26 -19.30 12.03 -8.95
N SER A 27 -20.54 12.28 -9.36
CA SER A 27 -21.23 13.53 -9.02
C SER A 27 -21.74 13.51 -7.58
N GLU A 28 -21.82 14.66 -6.91
CA GLU A 28 -22.33 14.83 -5.54
C GLU A 28 -23.82 14.47 -5.34
N LYS A 29 -24.48 13.90 -6.36
CA LYS A 29 -25.85 13.43 -6.26
C LYS A 29 -25.82 12.07 -5.55
N ASP A 30 -26.52 11.97 -4.43
CA ASP A 30 -26.65 10.81 -3.52
C ASP A 30 -27.29 9.55 -4.15
N GLU A 31 -27.26 9.42 -5.48
CA GLU A 31 -27.83 8.29 -6.21
C GLU A 31 -26.72 7.26 -6.52
N ASP A 32 -26.76 6.10 -5.86
CA ASP A 32 -25.84 4.99 -6.13
C ASP A 32 -26.16 4.30 -7.46
N HIS A 33 -25.45 4.70 -8.52
CA HIS A 33 -25.58 4.11 -9.85
C HIS A 33 -24.70 2.87 -10.04
N SER A 34 -23.96 2.41 -9.01
CA SER A 34 -22.94 1.37 -9.17
C SER A 34 -23.49 0.04 -9.68
N LEU A 35 -24.72 -0.33 -9.28
CA LEU A 35 -25.36 -1.56 -9.73
C LEU A 35 -25.70 -1.53 -11.23
N GLU A 36 -26.31 -0.44 -11.71
CA GLU A 36 -26.64 -0.27 -13.13
C GLU A 36 -25.39 -0.30 -14.01
N TRP A 37 -24.30 0.29 -13.52
CA TRP A 37 -23.02 0.24 -14.21
C TRP A 37 -22.41 -1.16 -14.22
N LYS A 38 -22.52 -1.92 -13.14
CA LYS A 38 -22.06 -3.32 -13.13
C LYS A 38 -22.78 -4.17 -14.15
N GLU A 39 -24.12 -4.11 -14.19
CA GLU A 39 -24.93 -4.85 -15.17
C GLU A 39 -24.60 -4.46 -16.61
N GLY A 40 -24.39 -3.16 -16.85
CA GLY A 40 -24.03 -2.67 -18.16
C GLY A 40 -22.60 -3.07 -18.60
N LEU A 41 -21.65 -3.10 -17.67
CA LEU A 41 -20.27 -3.58 -17.90
C LEU A 41 -20.27 -5.08 -18.22
N ASP A 42 -21.06 -5.90 -17.52
CA ASP A 42 -21.21 -7.33 -17.79
C ASP A 42 -21.81 -7.60 -19.19
N ALA A 43 -22.61 -6.68 -19.73
CA ALA A 43 -23.18 -6.79 -21.07
C ALA A 43 -22.20 -6.41 -22.21
N MET A 44 -21.01 -5.89 -21.91
CA MET A 44 -20.04 -5.48 -22.92
C MET A 44 -19.32 -6.68 -23.56
N SER A 45 -19.06 -6.58 -24.87
CA SER A 45 -18.25 -7.56 -25.59
C SER A 45 -16.76 -7.47 -25.23
N THR A 46 -16.03 -8.57 -25.38
CA THR A 46 -14.57 -8.64 -25.14
C THR A 46 -13.79 -7.57 -25.92
N ALA A 47 -14.20 -7.25 -27.15
CA ALA A 47 -13.54 -6.22 -27.97
C ALA A 47 -13.75 -4.81 -27.39
N GLN A 48 -14.94 -4.52 -26.87
CA GLN A 48 -15.23 -3.23 -26.22
C GLN A 48 -14.43 -3.09 -24.91
N TRP A 49 -14.28 -4.18 -24.16
CA TRP A 49 -13.45 -4.24 -22.96
C TRP A 49 -11.98 -3.97 -23.26
N GLN A 50 -11.41 -4.61 -24.28
CA GLN A 50 -10.02 -4.42 -24.67
C GLN A 50 -9.75 -2.98 -25.10
N HIS A 51 -10.63 -2.42 -25.94
CA HIS A 51 -10.52 -1.03 -26.38
C HIS A 51 -10.61 -0.04 -25.19
N LEU A 52 -11.49 -0.32 -24.22
CA LEU A 52 -11.59 0.48 -23.00
C LEU A 52 -10.30 0.42 -22.16
N CYS A 53 -9.73 -0.77 -21.96
CA CYS A 53 -8.48 -0.93 -21.20
C CYS A 53 -7.27 -0.30 -21.91
N GLU A 54 -7.23 -0.32 -23.23
CA GLU A 54 -6.22 0.41 -24.01
C GLU A 54 -6.36 1.92 -23.84
N TYR A 55 -7.59 2.43 -23.92
CA TYR A 55 -7.87 3.86 -23.75
C TYR A 55 -7.51 4.35 -22.35
N MET A 56 -7.83 3.58 -21.30
CA MET A 56 -7.52 3.93 -19.90
C MET A 56 -6.02 4.05 -19.59
N ARG A 57 -5.15 3.46 -20.42
CA ARG A 57 -3.68 3.57 -20.27
C ARG A 57 -3.08 4.76 -21.03
N LEU A 58 -3.90 5.59 -21.67
CA LEU A 58 -3.42 6.76 -22.39
C LEU A 58 -3.10 7.90 -21.40
N PRO A 59 -2.01 8.65 -21.61
CA PRO A 59 -1.49 9.64 -20.65
C PRO A 59 -2.36 10.89 -20.46
N LEU A 60 -3.39 11.08 -21.29
CA LEU A 60 -4.28 12.26 -21.26
C LEU A 60 -5.60 11.99 -20.52
N VAL A 61 -5.78 10.78 -19.98
CA VAL A 61 -7.00 10.41 -19.28
C VAL A 61 -6.90 10.81 -17.83
N ASP A 62 -8.02 11.27 -17.27
CA ASP A 62 -8.13 11.60 -15.86
C ASP A 62 -7.88 10.36 -14.99
N LEU A 63 -6.87 10.43 -14.14
CA LEU A 63 -6.43 9.31 -13.30
C LEU A 63 -7.47 8.93 -12.25
N HIS A 64 -8.20 9.90 -11.68
CA HIS A 64 -9.21 9.63 -10.66
C HIS A 64 -10.39 8.86 -11.26
N ILE A 65 -10.94 9.36 -12.37
CA ILE A 65 -12.04 8.70 -13.08
C ILE A 65 -11.64 7.28 -13.50
N THR A 66 -10.42 7.13 -14.03
CA THR A 66 -9.89 5.85 -14.47
C THR A 66 -9.74 4.88 -13.31
N ALA A 67 -9.22 5.32 -12.17
CA ALA A 67 -9.10 4.49 -10.97
C ALA A 67 -10.47 4.04 -10.46
N CYS A 68 -11.43 4.97 -10.28
CA CYS A 68 -12.77 4.62 -9.82
C CYS A 68 -13.47 3.60 -10.73
N LEU A 69 -13.40 3.80 -12.05
CA LEU A 69 -13.93 2.83 -13.00
C LEU A 69 -13.20 1.49 -12.92
N THR A 70 -11.86 1.50 -12.85
CA THR A 70 -11.05 0.28 -12.76
C THR A 70 -11.39 -0.53 -11.52
N CYS A 71 -11.60 0.12 -10.37
CA CYS A 71 -12.02 -0.52 -9.13
C CYS A 71 -13.42 -1.17 -9.29
N LEU A 72 -14.37 -0.50 -9.96
CA LEU A 72 -15.67 -1.07 -10.28
C LEU A 72 -15.54 -2.30 -11.19
N CYS A 73 -14.76 -2.19 -12.27
CA CYS A 73 -14.50 -3.28 -13.21
C CYS A 73 -13.81 -4.47 -12.53
N TRP A 74 -12.85 -4.23 -11.63
CA TRP A 74 -12.14 -5.28 -10.90
C TRP A 74 -13.05 -6.05 -9.94
N SER A 75 -14.12 -5.41 -9.43
CA SER A 75 -15.14 -6.10 -8.64
C SER A 75 -15.92 -7.15 -9.44
N LEU A 76 -15.95 -7.03 -10.78
CA LEU A 76 -16.56 -7.98 -11.71
C LEU A 76 -15.57 -9.00 -12.26
N ARG A 77 -14.29 -9.00 -11.85
CA ARG A 77 -13.25 -9.85 -12.47
C ARG A 77 -13.63 -11.35 -12.57
N ASP A 78 -14.44 -11.85 -11.63
CA ASP A 78 -14.85 -13.25 -11.58
C ASP A 78 -15.90 -13.61 -12.66
N SER A 79 -16.64 -12.62 -13.21
CA SER A 79 -17.56 -12.80 -14.34
C SER A 79 -16.90 -12.55 -15.71
N LEU A 80 -15.72 -11.93 -15.74
CA LEU A 80 -15.07 -11.47 -16.96
C LEU A 80 -14.17 -12.53 -17.62
N PRO A 81 -14.03 -12.51 -18.96
CA PRO A 81 -13.07 -13.36 -19.66
C PRO A 81 -11.63 -13.10 -19.19
N THR A 82 -10.80 -14.14 -19.14
CA THR A 82 -9.41 -14.04 -18.65
C THR A 82 -8.58 -12.99 -19.40
N SER A 83 -8.79 -12.82 -20.71
CA SER A 83 -8.11 -11.79 -21.50
C SER A 83 -8.45 -10.36 -21.05
N VAL A 84 -9.69 -10.13 -20.59
CA VAL A 84 -10.12 -8.84 -20.04
C VAL A 84 -9.52 -8.63 -18.66
N VAL A 85 -9.50 -9.67 -17.82
CA VAL A 85 -8.86 -9.60 -16.49
C VAL A 85 -7.37 -9.24 -16.61
N PHE A 86 -6.62 -9.84 -17.55
CA PHE A 86 -5.24 -9.44 -17.81
C PHE A 86 -5.11 -7.98 -18.26
N ALA A 87 -5.99 -7.52 -19.16
CA ALA A 87 -5.97 -6.12 -19.60
C ALA A 87 -6.31 -5.14 -18.46
N LEU A 88 -7.20 -5.53 -17.54
CA LEU A 88 -7.48 -4.76 -16.32
C LEU A 88 -6.29 -4.74 -15.37
N SER A 89 -5.59 -5.87 -15.19
CA SER A 89 -4.35 -5.91 -14.41
C SER A 89 -3.30 -4.94 -14.97
N ASP A 90 -3.14 -4.88 -16.29
CA ASP A 90 -2.23 -3.93 -16.95
C ASP A 90 -2.63 -2.47 -16.69
N VAL A 91 -3.93 -2.17 -16.64
CA VAL A 91 -4.44 -0.83 -16.27
C VAL A 91 -4.11 -0.52 -14.81
N ILE A 92 -4.30 -1.46 -13.88
CA ILE A 92 -3.97 -1.26 -12.46
C ILE A 92 -2.46 -1.00 -12.29
N VAL A 93 -1.60 -1.76 -12.97
CA VAL A 93 -0.14 -1.55 -12.94
C VAL A 93 0.24 -0.20 -13.55
N HIS A 94 -0.45 0.23 -14.62
CA HIS A 94 -0.26 1.57 -15.18
C HIS A 94 -0.64 2.67 -14.19
N LEU A 95 -1.82 2.57 -13.55
CA LEU A 95 -2.29 3.52 -12.53
C LEU A 95 -1.34 3.58 -11.32
N HIS A 96 -0.87 2.42 -10.86
CA HIS A 96 0.14 2.32 -9.80
C HIS A 96 1.40 3.12 -10.12
N GLY A 97 1.87 3.09 -11.37
CA GLY A 97 3.01 3.87 -11.84
C GLY A 97 2.88 5.37 -11.59
N HIS A 98 1.64 5.87 -11.49
CA HIS A 98 1.32 7.29 -11.27
C HIS A 98 0.92 7.61 -9.82
N LEU A 99 0.79 6.61 -8.93
CA LEU A 99 0.24 6.76 -7.57
C LEU A 99 0.87 7.94 -6.81
N LEU A 100 2.19 7.97 -6.63
CA LEU A 100 2.83 9.01 -5.81
C LEU A 100 2.79 10.42 -6.42
N GLN A 101 2.41 10.57 -7.69
CA GLN A 101 2.35 11.85 -8.42
C GLN A 101 0.92 12.34 -8.65
N ALA A 102 -0.08 11.51 -8.36
CA ALA A 102 -1.48 11.82 -8.60
C ALA A 102 -2.03 12.82 -7.55
N THR A 103 -3.21 13.39 -7.81
CA THR A 103 -3.94 14.22 -6.85
C THR A 103 -4.44 13.38 -5.67
N PRO A 104 -4.69 13.95 -4.48
CA PRO A 104 -5.13 13.17 -3.30
C PRO A 104 -6.35 12.27 -3.57
N ASP A 105 -7.36 12.79 -4.27
CA ASP A 105 -8.55 12.01 -4.63
C ASP A 105 -8.24 10.84 -5.58
N ALA A 106 -7.29 11.05 -6.52
CA ALA A 106 -6.83 9.99 -7.41
C ALA A 106 -5.94 8.98 -6.68
N GLN A 107 -5.10 9.43 -5.75
CA GLN A 107 -4.20 8.58 -4.97
C GLN A 107 -4.97 7.52 -4.20
N ASP A 108 -6.03 7.92 -3.50
CA ASP A 108 -6.80 6.99 -2.70
C ASP A 108 -7.52 5.95 -3.57
N ALA A 109 -8.13 6.38 -4.67
CA ALA A 109 -8.78 5.48 -5.63
C ALA A 109 -7.78 4.50 -6.28
N ILE A 110 -6.59 4.98 -6.67
CA ILE A 110 -5.52 4.12 -7.23
C ILE A 110 -5.06 3.10 -6.19
N ALA A 111 -4.86 3.53 -4.94
CA ALA A 111 -4.45 2.65 -3.85
C ALA A 111 -5.48 1.55 -3.60
N GLN A 112 -6.78 1.88 -3.55
CA GLN A 112 -7.85 0.90 -3.42
C GLN A 112 -7.84 -0.15 -4.55
N CYS A 113 -7.55 0.26 -5.79
CA CYS A 113 -7.45 -0.69 -6.89
C CYS A 113 -6.22 -1.60 -6.75
N CYS A 114 -5.09 -1.06 -6.30
CA CYS A 114 -3.88 -1.85 -6.02
C CYS A 114 -4.10 -2.85 -4.87
N GLU A 115 -4.80 -2.44 -3.81
CA GLU A 115 -5.20 -3.32 -2.70
C GLU A 115 -6.10 -4.46 -3.19
N ALA A 116 -7.15 -4.13 -3.96
CA ALA A 116 -8.04 -5.14 -4.51
C ALA A 116 -7.32 -6.12 -5.45
N PHE A 117 -6.32 -5.63 -6.20
CA PHE A 117 -5.47 -6.48 -7.03
C PHE A 117 -4.61 -7.43 -6.18
N TRP A 118 -3.95 -6.92 -5.14
CA TRP A 118 -3.17 -7.72 -4.20
C TRP A 118 -4.02 -8.77 -3.47
N ILE A 119 -5.12 -8.35 -2.84
CA ILE A 119 -6.02 -9.22 -2.06
C ILE A 119 -6.63 -10.32 -2.92
N SER A 120 -6.82 -10.07 -4.22
CA SER A 120 -7.32 -11.10 -5.15
C SER A 120 -6.31 -12.20 -5.49
N HIS A 121 -5.05 -12.08 -5.03
CA HIS A 121 -3.95 -13.02 -5.32
C HIS A 121 -3.76 -13.23 -6.84
N ALA A 122 -4.03 -12.20 -7.64
CA ALA A 122 -3.88 -12.27 -9.08
C ALA A 122 -2.40 -12.32 -9.49
N SER A 123 -2.12 -12.98 -10.63
CA SER A 123 -0.74 -13.12 -11.10
C SER A 123 -0.13 -11.75 -11.43
N GLY A 124 1.05 -11.47 -10.89
CA GLY A 124 1.75 -10.20 -11.08
C GLY A 124 1.34 -9.09 -10.12
N ALA A 125 0.52 -9.38 -9.09
CA ALA A 125 0.13 -8.39 -8.08
C ALA A 125 1.31 -7.79 -7.29
N GLU A 126 2.45 -8.49 -7.26
CA GLU A 126 3.71 -8.01 -6.69
C GLU A 126 4.17 -6.68 -7.30
N ALA A 127 3.80 -6.40 -8.56
CA ALA A 127 4.18 -5.18 -9.27
C ALA A 127 3.62 -3.90 -8.64
N VAL A 128 2.50 -3.98 -7.91
CA VAL A 128 1.86 -2.81 -7.30
C VAL A 128 2.34 -2.53 -5.86
N ILE A 129 3.10 -3.44 -5.25
CA ILE A 129 3.59 -3.29 -3.88
C ILE A 129 4.58 -2.13 -3.68
N PRO A 130 5.53 -1.86 -4.60
CA PRO A 130 6.54 -0.80 -4.45
C PRO A 130 6.06 0.58 -4.00
N GLN A 131 4.94 1.05 -4.54
CA GLN A 131 4.38 2.38 -4.23
C GLN A 131 3.16 2.29 -3.31
N LEU A 132 2.42 1.17 -3.31
CA LEU A 132 1.23 1.00 -2.48
C LEU A 132 1.58 1.02 -0.99
N ILE A 133 2.59 0.25 -0.58
CA ILE A 133 2.95 0.14 0.83
C ILE A 133 3.44 1.49 1.40
N PRO A 134 4.37 2.21 0.75
CA PRO A 134 4.75 3.53 1.24
C PRO A 134 3.57 4.49 1.34
N TYR A 135 2.67 4.51 0.36
CA TYR A 135 1.47 5.35 0.40
C TYR A 135 0.57 5.02 1.59
N LEU A 136 0.19 3.75 1.75
CA LEU A 136 -0.69 3.31 2.84
C LEU A 136 -0.08 3.55 4.21
N VAL A 137 1.24 3.37 4.34
CA VAL A 137 1.91 3.71 5.59
C VAL A 137 1.75 5.19 5.84
N VAL A 138 2.16 6.09 4.94
CA VAL A 138 2.02 7.55 5.12
C VAL A 138 0.59 7.94 5.51
N GLN A 139 -0.42 7.39 4.85
CA GLN A 139 -1.83 7.62 5.22
C GLN A 139 -2.19 7.16 6.64
N ALA A 140 -1.65 6.02 7.08
CA ALA A 140 -1.81 5.55 8.45
C ALA A 140 -1.04 6.40 9.48
N LEU A 141 -0.10 7.25 9.05
CA LEU A 141 0.67 8.14 9.94
C LEU A 141 0.08 9.55 9.98
N ASP A 142 -0.38 10.05 8.83
CA ASP A 142 -0.90 11.42 8.69
C ASP A 142 -2.28 11.60 9.32
N GLY A 143 -2.96 10.50 9.70
CA GLY A 143 -4.14 10.54 10.53
C GLY A 143 -4.32 9.24 11.31
N GLU A 144 -4.82 9.34 12.54
CA GLU A 144 -5.30 8.23 13.37
C GLU A 144 -6.57 7.57 12.77
N THR A 145 -6.61 7.39 11.45
CA THR A 145 -7.72 6.77 10.76
C THR A 145 -7.53 5.27 10.85
N VAL A 146 -8.32 4.66 11.75
CA VAL A 146 -8.43 3.21 11.90
C VAL A 146 -8.63 2.50 10.54
N SER A 147 -9.20 3.18 9.54
CA SER A 147 -9.33 2.69 8.16
C SER A 147 -7.99 2.48 7.45
N ALA A 148 -7.04 3.42 7.51
CA ALA A 148 -5.74 3.28 6.85
C ALA A 148 -4.91 2.14 7.46
N VAL A 149 -4.93 2.00 8.78
CA VAL A 149 -4.25 0.89 9.49
C VAL A 149 -4.88 -0.46 9.13
N LYS A 150 -6.20 -0.53 8.98
CA LYS A 150 -6.90 -1.74 8.51
C LYS A 150 -6.48 -2.11 7.08
N ARG A 151 -6.52 -1.17 6.16
CA ARG A 151 -6.08 -1.36 4.77
C ARG A 151 -4.66 -1.89 4.67
N LEU A 152 -3.74 -1.29 5.44
CA LEU A 152 -2.35 -1.75 5.50
C LEU A 152 -2.21 -3.16 6.09
N ARG A 153 -3.04 -3.51 7.09
CA ARG A 153 -3.11 -4.88 7.62
C ARG A 153 -3.60 -5.88 6.57
N ASP A 154 -4.59 -5.49 5.77
CA ASP A 154 -5.17 -6.37 4.74
C ASP A 154 -4.15 -6.74 3.65
N VAL A 155 -3.11 -5.93 3.47
CA VAL A 155 -1.97 -6.19 2.56
C VAL A 155 -0.65 -6.51 3.29
N GLN A 156 -0.69 -6.85 4.59
CA GLN A 156 0.54 -7.01 5.41
C GLN A 156 1.49 -8.10 4.90
N ASP A 157 0.97 -9.11 4.22
CA ASP A 157 1.73 -10.20 3.63
C ASP A 157 2.66 -9.71 2.50
N ALA A 158 2.29 -8.62 1.81
CA ALA A 158 3.13 -7.94 0.82
C ALA A 158 4.44 -7.40 1.41
N LEU A 159 4.49 -7.12 2.72
CA LEU A 159 5.71 -6.63 3.39
C LEU A 159 6.85 -7.64 3.33
N SER A 160 6.53 -8.93 3.17
CA SER A 160 7.54 -9.97 2.97
C SER A 160 8.31 -9.77 1.66
N LEU A 161 7.65 -9.24 0.63
CA LEU A 161 8.21 -9.01 -0.71
C LEU A 161 9.15 -7.80 -0.80
N LEU A 162 9.12 -6.91 0.20
CA LEU A 162 10.02 -5.76 0.22
C LEU A 162 11.46 -6.25 0.33
N ASP A 163 12.24 -6.00 -0.73
CA ASP A 163 13.68 -6.22 -0.73
C ASP A 163 14.38 -4.98 -0.13
N PHE A 164 14.90 -5.15 1.09
CA PHE A 164 15.64 -4.11 1.80
C PHE A 164 17.14 -4.12 1.46
N GLU A 165 17.59 -5.05 0.61
CA GLU A 165 18.98 -5.19 0.17
C GLU A 165 19.24 -4.41 -1.13
N ASP A 166 18.19 -3.99 -1.85
CA ASP A 166 18.34 -3.20 -3.07
C ASP A 166 18.89 -1.79 -2.76
N THR A 167 20.00 -1.46 -3.42
CA THR A 167 20.70 -0.17 -3.32
C THR A 167 20.04 0.92 -4.16
N SER A 168 18.98 0.59 -4.92
CA SER A 168 18.15 1.58 -5.57
C SER A 168 17.50 2.49 -4.52
N SER A 169 18.05 3.71 -4.41
CA SER A 169 17.78 4.78 -3.44
C SER A 169 16.32 5.11 -3.09
N ARG A 170 15.32 4.53 -3.77
CA ARG A 170 13.89 4.84 -3.57
C ARG A 170 13.31 4.20 -2.29
N TYR A 171 13.69 2.97 -1.96
CA TYR A 171 13.20 2.29 -0.74
C TYR A 171 13.98 2.71 0.51
N VAL A 172 15.28 2.96 0.36
CA VAL A 172 16.19 3.37 1.44
C VAL A 172 15.84 4.75 2.02
N LEU A 173 15.29 5.66 1.20
CA LEU A 173 14.91 7.01 1.62
C LEU A 173 13.44 7.14 2.11
N LEU A 174 12.57 6.18 1.78
CA LEU A 174 11.20 6.09 2.30
C LEU A 174 11.13 5.36 3.65
N TYR A 175 12.05 4.44 3.90
CA TYR A 175 12.18 3.70 5.17
C TYR A 175 12.26 4.61 6.42
N PRO A 176 13.01 5.74 6.42
CA PRO A 176 12.98 6.74 7.49
C PRO A 176 11.62 7.42 7.67
N PHE A 177 10.91 7.76 6.60
CA PHE A 177 9.66 8.52 6.70
C PHE A 177 8.53 7.63 7.23
N VAL A 178 8.41 6.44 6.65
CA VAL A 178 7.44 5.39 6.96
C VAL A 178 7.60 4.83 8.37
N LEU A 179 8.82 4.70 8.89
CA LEU A 179 9.04 4.18 10.25
C LEU A 179 9.23 5.28 11.29
N SER A 180 9.78 6.45 10.94
CA SER A 180 10.02 7.52 11.91
C SER A 180 8.76 8.33 12.21
N HIS A 181 7.91 8.70 11.23
CA HIS A 181 6.66 9.41 11.58
C HIS A 181 5.72 8.51 12.38
N ALA A 182 5.67 7.22 12.03
CA ALA A 182 4.80 6.22 12.66
C ALA A 182 5.11 6.02 14.14
N PHE A 183 6.39 6.11 14.48
CA PHE A 183 6.86 5.86 15.83
C PHE A 183 6.97 7.13 16.67
N PHE A 184 7.16 8.29 16.04
CA PHE A 184 7.51 9.52 16.77
C PHE A 184 6.29 10.21 17.39
N GLU A 185 5.10 10.13 16.80
CA GLU A 185 3.88 10.68 17.40
C GLU A 185 3.07 9.68 18.24
N ALA A 186 3.17 8.37 17.97
CA ALA A 186 2.48 7.32 18.74
C ALA A 186 3.13 7.00 20.11
N LYS A 187 3.72 8.01 20.76
CA LYS A 187 4.70 7.86 21.85
C LYS A 187 4.12 7.42 23.21
N GLN A 188 2.91 6.88 23.30
CA GLN A 188 2.39 6.34 24.57
C GLN A 188 1.52 5.08 24.48
N VAL A 189 1.08 4.65 23.30
CA VAL A 189 0.37 3.38 23.11
C VAL A 189 0.78 2.85 21.75
N CYS A 190 1.76 1.94 21.71
CA CYS A 190 2.04 1.22 20.48
C CYS A 190 0.78 0.42 20.16
N ASP A 191 0.00 0.88 19.18
CA ASP A 191 -1.16 0.14 18.71
C ASP A 191 -0.67 -1.29 18.36
N PRO A 192 -1.26 -2.35 18.92
CA PRO A 192 -0.87 -3.72 18.58
C PRO A 192 -0.90 -4.00 17.07
N MET A 193 -1.69 -3.26 16.27
CA MET A 193 -1.66 -3.31 14.81
C MET A 193 -0.31 -2.80 14.27
N LEU A 194 0.16 -1.67 14.79
CA LEU A 194 1.41 -1.03 14.37
C LEU A 194 2.63 -1.86 14.79
N TYR A 195 2.61 -2.45 15.98
CA TYR A 195 3.66 -3.38 16.42
C TYR A 195 3.84 -4.54 15.43
N ARG A 196 2.74 -5.19 15.02
CA ARG A 196 2.77 -6.32 14.07
C ARG A 196 3.34 -5.94 12.70
N LEU A 197 3.12 -4.70 12.29
CA LEU A 197 3.64 -4.17 11.04
C LEU A 197 5.14 -3.87 11.13
N VAL A 198 5.54 -3.14 12.18
CA VAL A 198 6.89 -2.60 12.34
C VAL A 198 7.88 -3.67 12.78
N GLU A 199 7.47 -4.63 13.61
CA GLU A 199 8.36 -5.67 14.14
C GLU A 199 9.15 -6.41 13.04
N PRO A 200 8.51 -7.03 12.02
CA PRO A 200 9.25 -7.73 10.97
C PRO A 200 10.11 -6.79 10.13
N MET A 201 9.65 -5.56 9.87
CA MET A 201 10.40 -4.56 9.13
C MET A 201 11.66 -4.13 9.88
N LEU A 202 11.55 -3.87 11.18
CA LEU A 202 12.65 -3.43 12.05
C LEU A 202 13.78 -4.44 12.07
N TRP A 203 13.47 -5.72 12.34
CA TRP A 203 14.50 -6.77 12.44
C TRP A 203 15.18 -7.05 11.11
N ARG A 204 14.42 -6.99 10.00
CA ARG A 204 15.00 -7.09 8.65
C ARG A 204 15.89 -5.89 8.34
N GLY A 205 15.47 -4.67 8.69
CA GLY A 205 16.26 -3.45 8.48
C GLY A 205 17.57 -3.44 9.27
N LEU A 206 17.55 -3.91 10.52
CA LEU A 206 18.76 -4.06 11.34
C LEU A 206 19.77 -5.06 10.74
N SER A 207 19.28 -6.03 9.96
CA SER A 207 20.09 -7.08 9.33
C SER A 207 20.40 -6.81 7.86
N ALA A 208 19.99 -5.65 7.32
CA ALA A 208 20.12 -5.33 5.90
C ALA A 208 21.60 -5.21 5.48
N THR A 209 21.90 -5.54 4.23
CA THR A 209 23.24 -5.36 3.64
C THR A 209 23.61 -3.88 3.51
N ASN A 210 22.62 -3.01 3.25
CA ASN A 210 22.77 -1.57 3.13
C ASN A 210 22.98 -0.89 4.50
N ASP A 211 24.06 -0.13 4.66
CA ASP A 211 24.41 0.48 5.95
C ASP A 211 23.50 1.65 6.34
N GLN A 212 22.98 2.40 5.37
CA GLN A 212 22.02 3.47 5.62
C GLN A 212 20.68 2.91 6.11
N VAL A 213 20.25 1.75 5.61
CA VAL A 213 19.05 1.03 6.11
C VAL A 213 19.28 0.57 7.55
N ARG A 214 20.42 -0.07 7.84
CA ARG A 214 20.76 -0.49 9.22
C ARG A 214 20.83 0.70 10.18
N LYS A 215 21.46 1.81 9.77
CA LYS A 215 21.51 3.06 10.54
C LYS A 215 20.12 3.59 10.85
N GLN A 216 19.21 3.59 9.89
CA GLN A 216 17.85 4.07 10.10
C GLN A 216 17.05 3.15 11.02
N ALA A 217 17.15 1.83 10.82
CA ALA A 217 16.53 0.84 11.70
C ALA A 217 17.04 0.96 13.15
N ALA A 218 18.34 1.25 13.33
CA ALA A 218 18.92 1.54 14.63
C ALA A 218 18.28 2.76 15.30
N ILE A 219 18.09 3.87 14.58
CA ILE A 219 17.43 5.07 15.13
C ILE A 219 16.03 4.70 15.66
N VAL A 220 15.25 3.96 14.88
CA VAL A 220 13.91 3.50 15.26
C VAL A 220 13.98 2.62 16.51
N LEU A 221 14.89 1.63 16.52
CA LEU A 221 15.11 0.74 17.66
C LEU A 221 15.37 1.52 18.96
N PHE A 222 16.28 2.49 18.95
CA PHE A 222 16.63 3.26 20.14
C PHE A 222 15.55 4.27 20.56
N GLN A 223 14.80 4.81 19.62
CA GLN A 223 13.70 5.72 19.95
C GLN A 223 12.49 4.98 20.54
N GLY A 224 12.26 3.74 20.10
CA GLY A 224 11.15 2.90 20.55
C GLY A 224 11.47 1.93 21.68
N PHE A 225 12.70 1.92 22.17
CA PHE A 225 13.10 1.02 23.24
C PHE A 225 12.47 1.43 24.59
N PRO A 226 11.95 0.47 25.39
CA PRO A 226 11.83 -0.95 25.08
C PRO A 226 10.54 -1.28 24.29
N TYR A 227 10.68 -2.08 23.25
CA TYR A 227 9.55 -2.68 22.54
C TYR A 227 8.85 -3.69 23.43
N GLN A 228 7.53 -3.59 23.50
CA GLN A 228 6.66 -4.52 24.22
C GLN A 228 5.70 -5.19 23.24
N LYS A 229 5.56 -6.51 23.38
CA LYS A 229 4.58 -7.29 22.61
C LYS A 229 3.19 -7.07 23.21
N PHE A 230 2.26 -6.56 22.42
CA PHE A 230 0.85 -6.45 22.81
C PHE A 230 0.04 -7.55 22.14
N HIS A 231 -0.67 -8.39 22.90
CA HIS A 231 -1.64 -9.32 22.35
C HIS A 231 -2.99 -8.61 22.16
N LEU A 232 -3.53 -8.67 20.94
CA LEU A 232 -4.83 -8.09 20.55
C LEU A 232 -6.04 -8.81 21.17
N ASP A 233 -5.84 -10.02 21.68
CA ASP A 233 -6.89 -10.79 22.32
C ASP A 233 -7.09 -10.31 23.75
N GLY A 234 -7.85 -9.22 23.90
CA GLY A 234 -8.48 -8.77 25.13
C GLY A 234 -7.71 -9.12 26.42
N ASN A 235 -6.84 -8.21 26.86
CA ASN A 235 -6.35 -8.16 28.23
C ASN A 235 -5.45 -9.35 28.68
N LYS A 236 -4.74 -10.01 27.76
CA LYS A 236 -3.55 -10.79 28.13
C LYS A 236 -2.28 -10.01 27.80
N SER A 237 -1.63 -9.46 28.82
CA SER A 237 -0.24 -9.01 28.71
C SER A 237 0.62 -10.16 28.18
N ALA A 238 1.62 -9.87 27.34
CA ALA A 238 2.64 -10.84 26.96
C ALA A 238 3.18 -11.53 28.22
N SER A 239 3.52 -12.81 28.12
CA SER A 239 4.10 -13.50 29.27
C SER A 239 5.40 -12.79 29.67
N LYS A 240 5.77 -12.91 30.95
CA LYS A 240 7.05 -12.39 31.41
C LYS A 240 8.21 -12.97 30.59
N GLU A 241 8.10 -14.25 30.23
CA GLU A 241 9.07 -14.95 29.38
C GLU A 241 9.15 -14.37 27.96
N ASP A 242 8.02 -14.08 27.31
CA ASP A 242 7.99 -13.42 25.99
C ASP A 242 8.59 -12.01 26.04
N THR A 243 8.33 -11.29 27.14
CA THR A 243 8.83 -9.94 27.37
C THR A 243 10.34 -9.95 27.57
N ASP A 244 10.84 -10.87 28.39
CA ASP A 244 12.26 -11.06 28.65
C ASP A 244 12.99 -11.51 27.37
N ALA A 245 12.41 -12.42 26.59
CA ALA A 245 12.96 -12.86 25.30
C ALA A 245 13.03 -11.71 24.27
N LEU A 246 11.99 -10.88 24.19
CA LEU A 246 11.98 -9.71 23.30
C LEU A 246 12.99 -8.65 23.76
N LEU A 247 13.12 -8.41 25.06
CA LEU A 247 14.16 -7.55 25.63
C LEU A 247 15.56 -8.07 25.29
N GLN A 248 15.79 -9.37 25.44
CA GLN A 248 17.06 -9.98 25.09
C GLN A 248 17.37 -9.78 23.60
N LYS A 249 16.41 -10.03 22.71
CA LYS A 249 16.55 -9.79 21.27
C LYS A 249 16.91 -8.34 20.94
N GLN A 250 16.31 -7.37 21.65
CA GLN A 250 16.63 -5.95 21.50
C GLN A 250 18.06 -5.65 21.93
N VAL A 251 18.48 -6.13 23.09
CA VAL A 251 19.85 -5.96 23.60
C VAL A 251 20.86 -6.58 22.64
N ASP A 252 20.62 -7.81 22.16
CA ASP A 252 21.49 -8.48 21.21
C ASP A 252 21.62 -7.68 19.91
N GLY A 253 20.50 -7.16 19.39
CA GLY A 253 20.49 -6.28 18.23
C GLY A 253 21.31 -4.99 18.46
N MET A 254 21.17 -4.36 19.63
CA MET A 254 21.95 -3.17 19.99
C MET A 254 23.46 -3.46 20.08
N LEU A 255 23.85 -4.62 20.64
CA LEU A 255 25.25 -5.03 20.72
C LEU A 255 25.85 -5.27 19.33
N LEU A 256 25.09 -5.87 18.42
CA LEU A 256 25.50 -6.01 17.01
C LEU A 256 25.70 -4.65 16.33
N LEU A 257 24.82 -3.68 16.59
CA LEU A 257 24.92 -2.33 16.01
C LEU A 257 26.16 -1.55 16.47
N VAL A 258 26.62 -1.76 17.72
CA VAL A 258 27.88 -1.16 18.21
C VAL A 258 29.09 -1.74 17.45
N GLN A 259 28.96 -2.97 16.96
CA GLN A 259 29.99 -3.68 16.19
C GLN A 259 29.76 -3.60 14.67
N ASP A 260 28.84 -2.74 14.21
CA ASP A 260 28.49 -2.63 12.80
C ASP A 260 29.70 -2.27 11.93
N THR A 261 29.72 -2.74 10.68
CA THR A 261 30.80 -2.45 9.73
C THR A 261 30.87 -0.95 9.38
N SER A 262 29.74 -0.25 9.34
CA SER A 262 29.65 1.18 9.03
C SER A 262 29.88 2.06 10.27
N PRO A 263 30.85 3.00 10.24
CA PRO A 263 31.07 3.93 11.35
C PRO A 263 29.83 4.79 11.69
N ALA A 264 29.03 5.17 10.69
CA ALA A 264 27.86 6.01 10.90
C ALA A 264 26.77 5.28 11.71
N THR A 265 26.59 3.98 11.47
CA THR A 265 25.68 3.12 12.25
C THR A 265 26.18 2.97 13.68
N ARG A 266 27.49 2.74 13.88
CA ARG A 266 28.08 2.65 15.23
C ARG A 266 27.89 3.93 16.05
N VAL A 267 28.02 5.11 15.42
CA VAL A 267 27.78 6.40 16.09
C VAL A 267 26.34 6.48 16.60
N VAL A 268 25.35 6.10 15.78
CA VAL A 268 23.94 6.04 16.21
C VAL A 268 23.78 5.06 17.38
N ALA A 269 24.40 3.89 17.31
CA ALA A 269 24.31 2.87 18.35
C ALA A 269 24.86 3.35 19.71
N VAL A 270 26.04 3.97 19.71
CA VAL A 270 26.65 4.51 20.93
C VAL A 270 25.79 5.64 21.52
N HIS A 271 25.27 6.53 20.69
CA HIS A 271 24.37 7.60 21.17
C HIS A 271 23.05 7.04 21.69
N GLY A 272 22.51 6.00 21.06
CA GLY A 272 21.29 5.33 21.47
C GLY A 272 21.43 4.65 22.83
N LEU A 273 22.54 3.95 23.08
CA LEU A 273 22.84 3.29 24.35
C LEU A 273 23.19 4.25 25.49
N ALA A 274 23.61 5.47 25.17
CA ALA A 274 23.94 6.49 26.16
C ALA A 274 22.72 7.30 26.64
N LYS A 275 21.55 7.10 26.03
CA LYS A 275 20.27 7.69 26.46
C LYS A 275 19.59 6.82 27.51
#